data_AF-M2BEI8-F1
#
_entry.id   AF-M2BEI8-F1
#
_cell.length_a   1.000
_cell.length_b   1.000
_cell.length_c   1.000
_cell.angle_alpha   90.00
_cell.angle_beta   90.00
_cell.angle_gamma   90.00
#
_symmetry.space_group_name_H-M   'P 1'
#
loop_
_entity.id
_entity.type
_entity.pdbx_description
1 polymer ?
#
loop_
_entity_poly.entity_id
_entity_poly.type
_entity_poly.pdbx_seq_one_letter_code
_entity_poly.pdbx_strand_id
1 'polypeptide(L)'
;MNIKEIESVGLKQLTGTTKDLINMGIWFLYETQYDKFPAAKYFLSADKKYYLLTDNGDVITSLSDYPVDLEYDTRIIFSDMPKFEPIKNFRRLWA
;
A
#
# COMPACT_ATOMS: atom_id res chain seq x y z
N MET A 1 -4.43 -3.55 13.57
CA MET A 1 -3.73 -3.25 12.31
C MET A 1 -2.67 -4.29 12.05
N ASN A 2 -3.04 -5.28 11.26
CA ASN A 2 -2.20 -6.40 10.87
C ASN A 2 -1.33 -6.03 9.66
N ILE A 3 -0.13 -6.59 9.57
CA ILE A 3 0.71 -6.46 8.38
C ILE A 3 0.76 -7.82 7.69
N LYS A 4 0.43 -7.85 6.41
CA LYS A 4 0.47 -9.04 5.58
C LYS A 4 1.48 -8.81 4.47
N GLU A 5 2.40 -9.76 4.33
CA GLU A 5 3.38 -9.73 3.27
C GLU A 5 2.86 -10.54 2.08
N ILE A 6 2.95 -9.98 0.88
CA ILE A 6 2.60 -10.65 -0.36
C ILE A 6 3.76 -10.55 -1.35
N GLU A 7 3.79 -11.41 -2.34
CA GLU A 7 4.72 -11.25 -3.45
C GLU A 7 4.25 -10.15 -4.41
N SER A 8 5.19 -9.37 -4.93
CA SER A 8 4.94 -8.29 -5.89
C SER A 8 4.23 -8.77 -7.16
N VAL A 9 4.39 -10.06 -7.51
CA VAL A 9 3.71 -10.70 -8.64
C VAL A 9 2.20 -10.85 -8.42
N GLY A 10 1.71 -10.75 -7.19
CA GLY A 10 0.28 -10.78 -6.89
C GLY A 10 -0.47 -9.55 -7.40
N LEU A 11 0.22 -8.40 -7.51
CA LEU A 11 -0.34 -7.14 -8.01
C LEU A 11 0.37 -6.73 -9.30
N LYS A 12 0.14 -7.50 -10.36
CA LYS A 12 0.85 -7.36 -11.65
C LYS A 12 0.64 -6.00 -12.30
N GLN A 13 -0.52 -5.39 -12.07
CA GLN A 13 -0.91 -4.13 -12.71
C GLN A 13 -0.34 -2.90 -12.02
N LEU A 14 0.18 -3.05 -10.79
CA LEU A 14 0.96 -1.99 -10.17
C LEU A 14 2.34 -1.90 -10.80
N THR A 15 2.74 -0.68 -11.14
CA THR A 15 4.09 -0.40 -11.65
C THR A 15 5.15 -0.69 -10.57
N GLY A 16 6.38 -1.00 -10.99
CA GLY A 16 7.50 -1.20 -10.06
C GLY A 16 7.65 -0.04 -9.06
N THR A 17 7.59 1.20 -9.56
CA THR A 17 7.65 2.41 -8.75
C THR A 17 6.56 2.47 -7.68
N THR A 18 5.33 2.09 -8.00
CA THR A 18 4.23 2.08 -7.01
C THR A 18 4.54 1.12 -5.87
N LYS A 19 5.07 -0.06 -6.21
CA LYS A 19 5.42 -1.09 -5.24
C LYS A 19 6.61 -0.69 -4.39
N ASP A 20 7.61 -0.03 -4.98
CA ASP A 20 8.73 0.56 -4.26
C ASP A 20 8.24 1.59 -3.23
N LEU A 21 7.35 2.51 -3.63
CA LEU A 21 6.80 3.54 -2.74
C LEU A 21 5.99 2.93 -1.57
N ILE A 22 5.29 1.81 -1.80
CA ILE A 22 4.59 1.07 -0.74
C ILE A 22 5.59 0.46 0.25
N ASN A 23 6.64 -0.21 -0.26
CA ASN A 23 7.66 -0.86 0.57
C ASN A 23 8.60 0.11 1.29
N MET A 24 8.76 1.31 0.74
CA MET A 24 9.44 2.42 1.42
C MET A 24 8.57 3.08 2.49
N GLY A 25 7.29 2.71 2.58
CA GLY A 25 6.34 3.30 3.52
C GLY A 25 5.94 4.73 3.17
N ILE A 26 6.15 5.16 1.93
CA ILE A 26 5.70 6.46 1.41
C ILE A 26 4.21 6.38 1.08
N TRP A 27 3.79 5.29 0.43
CA TRP A 27 2.39 4.98 0.17
C TRP A 27 1.94 3.80 1.03
N PHE A 28 0.63 3.70 1.24
CA PHE A 28 0.05 2.69 2.12
C PHE A 28 -1.02 1.91 1.37
N LEU A 29 -0.78 0.61 1.22
CA LEU A 29 -1.72 -0.32 0.61
C LEU A 29 -2.41 -1.13 1.70
N TYR A 30 -3.73 -1.26 1.60
CA TYR A 30 -4.56 -1.97 2.57
C TYR A 30 -5.49 -2.95 1.86
N GLU A 31 -5.74 -4.09 2.49
CA GLU A 31 -6.84 -4.99 2.11
C GLU A 31 -8.14 -4.39 2.67
N THR A 32 -9.14 -4.26 1.82
CA THR A 32 -10.42 -3.61 2.16
C THR A 32 -11.59 -4.42 1.64
N GLN A 33 -12.74 -4.23 2.27
CA GLN A 33 -14.04 -4.62 1.75
C GLN A 33 -14.89 -3.36 1.72
N TYR A 34 -15.30 -2.93 0.53
CA TYR A 34 -16.10 -1.74 0.39
C TYR A 34 -17.43 -2.06 -0.29
N ASP A 35 -18.53 -1.96 0.45
CA ASP A 35 -19.87 -2.32 -0.06
C ASP A 35 -20.28 -1.53 -1.30
N LYS A 36 -19.84 -0.27 -1.41
CA LYS A 36 -20.11 0.58 -2.59
C LYS A 36 -19.34 0.11 -3.83
N PHE A 37 -18.22 -0.58 -3.65
CA PHE A 37 -17.39 -1.11 -4.73
C PHE A 37 -16.96 -2.55 -4.41
N PRO A 38 -17.85 -3.55 -4.61
CA PRO A 38 -17.58 -4.94 -4.24
C PRO A 38 -16.37 -5.55 -4.97
N ALA A 39 -15.99 -4.98 -6.11
CA ALA A 39 -14.80 -5.39 -6.86
C ALA A 39 -13.48 -4.85 -6.26
N ALA A 40 -13.55 -3.87 -5.35
CA ALA A 40 -12.38 -3.32 -4.68
C ALA A 40 -11.89 -4.28 -3.61
N LYS A 41 -10.69 -4.82 -3.80
CA LYS A 41 -10.01 -5.67 -2.82
C LYS A 41 -8.91 -4.94 -2.07
N TYR A 42 -8.33 -3.92 -2.70
CA TYR A 42 -7.30 -3.12 -2.07
C TYR A 42 -7.62 -1.63 -2.13
N PHE A 43 -7.14 -0.93 -1.11
CA PHE A 43 -7.18 0.52 -1.01
C PHE A 43 -5.75 1.04 -0.92
N LEU A 44 -5.38 1.91 -1.86
CA LEU A 44 -4.09 2.56 -1.91
C LEU A 44 -4.24 4.02 -1.48
N SER A 45 -3.64 4.35 -0.35
CA SER A 45 -3.47 5.72 0.12
C SER A 45 -2.14 6.26 -0.38
N ALA A 46 -2.20 7.12 -1.39
CA ALA A 46 -1.08 7.91 -1.87
C ALA A 46 -1.20 9.36 -1.35
N ASP A 47 -0.15 10.16 -1.52
CA ASP A 47 0.01 11.51 -0.93
C ASP A 47 -1.27 12.37 -0.89
N LYS A 48 -1.89 12.65 -2.05
CA LYS A 48 -3.09 13.51 -2.16
C LYS A 48 -4.30 12.83 -2.78
N LYS A 49 -4.20 11.52 -3.00
CA LYS A 49 -5.22 10.75 -3.71
C LYS A 49 -5.32 9.36 -3.14
N TYR A 50 -6.54 8.87 -3.11
CA TYR A 50 -6.82 7.50 -2.72
C TYR A 50 -7.29 6.72 -3.94
N TYR A 51 -6.92 5.46 -4.03
CA TYR A 51 -7.29 4.61 -5.15
C TYR A 51 -7.90 3.32 -4.63
N LEU A 52 -9.02 2.92 -5.24
CA LEU A 52 -9.59 1.59 -5.04
C LEU A 52 -9.07 0.68 -6.15
N LEU A 53 -8.55 -0.47 -5.77
CA LEU A 53 -7.90 -1.42 -6.66
C LEU A 53 -8.62 -2.77 -6.67
N THR A 54 -8.61 -3.42 -7.83
CA THR A 54 -9.02 -4.82 -7.98
C THR A 54 -8.03 -5.77 -7.32
N ASP A 55 -8.36 -7.06 -7.30
CA ASP A 55 -7.49 -8.14 -6.83
C ASP A 55 -6.12 -8.23 -7.55
N ASN A 56 -6.05 -7.80 -8.81
CA ASN A 56 -4.83 -7.80 -9.62
C ASN A 56 -4.06 -6.45 -9.57
N GLY A 57 -4.63 -5.44 -8.89
CA GLY A 57 -4.03 -4.11 -8.75
C GLY A 57 -4.46 -3.09 -9.79
N ASP A 58 -5.51 -3.35 -10.57
CA ASP A 58 -6.07 -2.36 -11.50
C ASP A 58 -6.82 -1.27 -10.73
N VAL A 59 -6.67 -0.01 -11.16
CA VAL A 59 -7.42 1.11 -10.57
C VAL A 59 -8.87 1.05 -11.04
N ILE A 60 -9.78 0.85 -10.09
CA ILE A 60 -11.22 0.94 -10.32
C ILE A 60 -11.64 2.40 -10.37
N THR A 61 -11.23 3.17 -9.35
CA THR A 61 -11.53 4.59 -9.23
C THR A 61 -10.53 5.28 -8.32
N SER A 62 -10.44 6.61 -8.46
CA SER A 62 -9.69 7.47 -7.56
C SER A 62 -10.63 8.36 -6.76
N LEU A 63 -10.39 8.50 -5.47
CA LEU A 63 -11.11 9.38 -4.57
C LEU A 63 -10.22 10.57 -4.20
N SER A 64 -10.80 11.76 -4.21
CA SER A 64 -10.14 12.98 -3.75
C SER A 64 -10.15 13.09 -2.23
N ASP A 65 -11.20 12.56 -1.60
CA ASP A 65 -11.41 12.56 -0.16
C ASP A 65 -11.30 11.13 0.40
N TYR A 66 -10.93 11.05 1.68
CA TYR A 66 -10.83 9.77 2.37
C TYR A 66 -12.24 9.16 2.56
N PRO A 67 -12.46 7.90 2.16
CA PRO A 67 -13.76 7.26 2.33
C PRO A 67 -13.98 6.88 3.80
N VAL A 68 -14.83 7.64 4.49
CA VAL A 68 -15.13 7.47 5.93
C VAL A 68 -15.76 6.11 6.24
N ASP A 69 -16.47 5.53 5.28
CA ASP A 69 -17.17 4.24 5.42
C ASP A 69 -16.31 3.03 5.02
N LEU A 70 -15.01 3.24 4.73
CA LEU A 70 -14.13 2.18 4.24
C LEU A 70 -13.51 1.41 5.42
N GLU A 71 -13.84 0.13 5.53
CA GLU A 71 -13.20 -0.75 6.50
C GLU A 71 -11.93 -1.38 5.92
N TYR A 72 -10.84 -1.31 6.68
CA TYR A 72 -9.60 -2.05 6.43
C TYR A 72 -8.90 -2.37 7.75
N ASP A 73 -8.36 -3.58 7.88
CA ASP A 73 -7.58 -3.98 9.07
C ASP A 73 -6.15 -4.44 8.73
N THR A 74 -5.90 -4.75 7.46
CA THR A 74 -4.63 -5.36 7.03
C THR A 74 -3.90 -4.45 6.07
N ARG A 75 -2.68 -4.04 6.46
CA ARG A 75 -1.72 -3.36 5.58
C ARG A 75 -0.93 -4.38 4.80
N ILE A 76 -0.76 -4.13 3.51
CA ILE A 76 0.02 -4.95 2.59
C ILE A 76 1.42 -4.37 2.43
N ILE A 77 2.43 -5.24 2.48
CA ILE A 77 3.81 -4.95 2.04
C ILE A 77 4.30 -6.07 1.12
N PHE A 78 5.27 -5.78 0.27
CA PHE A 78 5.85 -6.74 -0.64
C PHE A 78 7.05 -7.44 0.00
N SER A 79 7.03 -8.77 0.07
CA SER A 79 8.09 -9.57 0.71
C SER A 79 9.35 -9.69 -0.13
N ASP A 80 9.19 -9.66 -1.46
CA ASP A 80 10.24 -9.86 -2.47
C ASP A 80 10.91 -8.55 -2.92
N MET A 81 10.54 -7.42 -2.31
CA MET A 81 11.08 -6.10 -2.63
C MET A 81 11.86 -5.51 -1.45
N PRO A 82 12.87 -4.66 -1.69
CA PRO A 82 13.62 -4.00 -0.63
C PRO A 82 12.68 -3.26 0.30
N LYS A 83 12.74 -3.55 1.60
CA LYS A 83 11.99 -2.83 2.63
C LYS A 83 12.85 -1.67 3.13
N PHE A 84 12.24 -0.53 3.40
CA PHE A 84 12.99 0.54 4.05
C PHE A 84 13.27 0.14 5.50
N GLU A 85 14.54 -0.17 5.78
CA GLU A 85 15.01 -0.28 7.16
C GLU A 85 15.42 1.11 7.65
N PRO A 86 14.73 1.68 8.67
CA PRO A 86 15.22 2.90 9.27
C PRO A 86 16.62 2.64 9.79
N ILE A 87 17.57 3.52 9.45
CA ILE A 87 18.97 3.43 9.88
C ILE A 87 18.99 3.43 11.41
N LYS A 88 19.10 2.25 12.04
CA LYS A 88 19.08 2.10 13.50
C LYS A 88 20.36 2.59 14.19
N ASN A 89 21.40 2.95 13.43
CA ASN A 89 22.74 3.21 13.96
C ASN A 89 23.39 4.47 13.35
N PHE A 90 22.78 5.63 13.55
CA PHE A 90 23.57 6.88 13.57
C PHE A 90 24.37 6.95 14.87
N ARG A 91 25.41 6.10 15.00
CA ARG A 91 26.48 6.41 15.95
C ARG A 91 27.12 7.69 15.44
N ARG A 92 26.90 8.82 16.14
CA ARG A 92 27.62 10.08 15.87
C ARG A 92 29.12 9.80 16.00
N LEU A 93 29.80 9.65 14.87
CA LEU A 93 31.26 9.48 14.77
C LEU A 93 31.94 10.87 14.64
N TRP A 94 31.58 11.80 15.51
CA TRP A 94 32.34 13.04 15.68
C TRP A 94 32.64 13.16 17.17
N ALA A 95 33.87 12.76 17.51
CA ALA A 95 34.53 12.98 18.79
C ALA A 95 35.64 14.02 18.58
#